data_AF-A0A953CF37-F1
#
_entry.id   AF-A0A953CF37-F1
#
_cell.length_a   1.000
_cell.length_b   1.000
_cell.length_c   1.000
_cell.angle_alpha   90.00
_cell.angle_beta   90.00
_cell.angle_gamma   90.00
#
_symmetry.space_group_name_H-M   'P 1'
#
loop_
_entity.id
_entity.type
_entity.pdbx_description
1 polymer ?
#
loop_
_entity_poly.entity_id
_entity_poly.type
_entity_poly.pdbx_seq_one_letter_code
_entity_poly.pdbx_strand_id
1 'polypeptide(L)'
;LREYQQMLADARGAQLVHLDDFGDEEGDEGFLDRNAPAGTPDPSAILGDSRFRHALIDAIERLPERERLVMGMYYEQDMNLKEIGAVLGVTESRISQIHSQAVARLRTQLAGWI
;
A
#
# COMPACT_ATOMS: atom_id res chain seq x y z
N LEU A 1 21.24 19.10 -28.82
CA LEU A 1 20.82 19.32 -27.41
C LEU A 1 20.24 18.05 -26.74
N ARG A 2 19.60 17.13 -27.49
CA ARG A 2 19.01 15.88 -26.97
C ARG A 2 20.04 14.80 -26.60
N GLU A 3 21.14 14.69 -27.37
CA GLU A 3 22.22 13.73 -27.10
C GLU A 3 23.01 14.03 -25.82
N TYR A 4 23.20 15.30 -25.47
CA TYR A 4 23.85 15.71 -24.21
C TYR A 4 23.03 15.30 -22.99
N GLN A 5 21.69 15.40 -23.09
CA GLN A 5 20.77 14.97 -22.05
C GLN A 5 20.73 13.44 -21.93
N GLN A 6 20.90 12.71 -23.04
CA GLN A 6 21.00 11.25 -23.05
C GLN A 6 22.28 10.76 -22.36
N MET A 7 23.42 11.40 -22.62
CA MET A 7 24.70 11.09 -21.96
C MET A 7 24.70 11.38 -20.45
N LEU A 8 23.99 12.43 -20.02
CA LEU A 8 23.83 12.74 -18.60
C LEU A 8 22.96 11.71 -17.86
N ALA A 9 22.00 11.10 -18.55
CA ALA A 9 21.15 10.06 -17.97
C ALA A 9 21.89 8.72 -17.80
N ASP A 10 22.70 8.32 -18.79
CA ASP A 10 23.51 7.09 -18.71
C ASP A 10 24.62 7.15 -17.65
N ALA A 11 25.06 8.36 -17.27
CA ALA A 11 26.09 8.56 -16.24
C ALA A 11 25.59 8.47 -14.80
N ARG A 12 24.27 8.31 -14.57
CA ARG A 12 23.68 8.22 -13.22
C ARG A 12 23.76 6.81 -12.62
N GLY A 13 24.87 6.12 -12.91
CA GLY A 13 25.19 4.78 -12.43
C GLY A 13 25.53 4.77 -10.95
N ALA A 14 24.65 4.11 -10.18
CA ALA A 14 24.85 3.54 -8.85
C ALA A 14 25.38 4.49 -7.74
N GLN A 15 24.45 5.07 -6.98
CA GLN A 15 24.76 5.60 -5.65
C GLN A 15 24.42 4.52 -4.61
N LEU A 16 25.45 3.99 -3.94
CA LEU A 16 25.33 3.07 -2.82
C LEU A 16 24.61 3.77 -1.66
N VAL A 17 23.44 3.25 -1.28
CA VAL A 17 22.70 3.69 -0.08
C VAL A 17 22.98 2.69 1.03
N HIS A 18 23.46 3.17 2.17
CA HIS A 18 23.72 2.34 3.35
C HIS A 18 22.41 2.05 4.07
N LEU A 19 22.23 0.81 4.52
CA LEU A 19 20.99 0.31 5.15
C LEU A 19 20.68 0.95 6.51
N ASP A 20 21.52 1.86 7.01
CA ASP A 20 21.38 2.47 8.35
C ASP A 20 20.83 3.90 8.30
N ASP A 21 20.40 4.42 7.14
CA ASP A 21 19.78 5.75 7.00
C ASP A 21 18.23 5.68 7.10
N PHE A 22 17.68 4.52 7.49
CA PHE A 22 16.30 4.42 7.94
C PHE A 22 16.22 4.98 9.36
N GLY A 23 16.20 6.31 9.47
CA GLY A 23 15.88 7.00 10.72
C GLY A 23 14.45 6.67 11.14
N ASP A 24 14.32 5.85 12.17
CA ASP A 24 13.12 5.75 13.00
C ASP A 24 12.87 7.10 13.67
N GLU A 25 11.85 7.85 13.21
CA GLU A 25 11.17 8.87 14.01
C GLU A 25 9.88 9.30 13.26
N GLU A 26 8.75 9.24 13.98
CA GLU A 26 7.44 9.73 13.50
C GLU A 26 7.57 11.18 13.01
N GLY A 27 7.69 11.38 11.70
CA GLY A 27 7.47 12.67 11.06
C GLY A 27 8.57 13.24 10.17
N ASP A 28 9.69 12.54 9.89
CA ASP A 28 10.65 13.03 8.89
C ASP A 28 10.51 12.27 7.56
N GLU A 29 10.08 12.97 6.52
CA GLU A 29 10.03 12.48 5.14
C GLU A 29 11.46 12.09 4.72
N GLY A 30 11.69 10.77 4.60
CA GLY A 30 12.99 10.18 4.31
C GLY A 30 13.62 10.77 3.04
N PHE A 31 14.96 10.71 2.97
CA PHE A 31 15.76 11.29 1.89
C PHE A 31 15.30 10.90 0.46
N LEU A 32 14.69 9.71 0.32
CA LEU A 32 14.11 9.22 -0.93
C LEU A 32 12.88 10.01 -1.39
N ASP A 33 12.07 10.52 -0.45
CA ASP A 33 10.86 11.28 -0.76
C ASP A 33 11.22 12.69 -1.27
N ARG A 34 12.24 13.32 -0.67
CA ARG A 34 12.73 14.64 -1.10
C ARG A 34 13.44 14.64 -2.46
N ASN A 35 13.94 13.48 -2.91
CA ASN A 35 14.68 13.35 -4.17
C ASN A 35 13.92 12.58 -5.25
N ALA A 36 12.66 12.20 -5.01
CA ALA A 36 11.80 11.63 -6.04
C ALA A 36 11.65 12.66 -7.18
N PRO A 37 11.98 12.31 -8.45
CA PRO A 37 11.81 13.23 -9.55
C PRO A 37 10.32 13.53 -9.74
N ALA A 38 9.90 14.70 -9.28
CA ALA A 38 8.59 15.28 -9.59
C ALA A 38 8.55 15.64 -11.09
N GLY A 39 8.12 14.70 -11.92
CA GLY A 39 8.03 14.95 -13.36
C GLY A 39 7.54 13.75 -14.14
N THR A 40 6.24 13.76 -14.45
CA THR A 40 5.48 12.78 -15.25
C THR A 40 5.57 11.34 -14.76
N PRO A 41 4.49 10.79 -14.15
CA PRO A 41 4.48 9.38 -13.80
C PRO A 41 4.71 8.56 -15.07
N ASP A 42 5.71 7.68 -15.03
CA ASP A 42 6.03 6.75 -16.12
C ASP A 42 4.72 6.04 -16.52
N PRO A 43 4.33 6.04 -17.81
CA PRO A 43 3.15 5.30 -18.26
C PRO A 43 3.13 3.86 -17.78
N SER A 44 4.30 3.21 -17.63
CA SER A 44 4.39 1.86 -17.06
C SER A 44 4.02 1.82 -15.57
N ALA A 45 4.40 2.83 -14.80
CA ALA A 45 4.05 2.98 -13.38
C ALA A 45 2.55 3.29 -13.19
N ILE A 46 1.96 4.15 -14.03
CA ILE A 46 0.50 4.43 -14.02
C ILE A 46 -0.29 3.14 -14.33
N LEU A 47 0.18 2.38 -15.33
CA LEU A 47 -0.44 1.11 -15.70
C LEU A 47 -0.26 0.05 -14.61
N GLY A 48 0.88 0.02 -13.93
CA GLY A 48 1.14 -0.81 -12.76
C GLY A 48 0.18 -0.53 -11.62
N ASP A 49 0.03 0.75 -11.25
CA ASP A 49 -0.87 1.21 -10.19
C ASP A 49 -2.34 0.87 -10.49
N SER A 50 -2.79 1.14 -11.72
CA SER A 50 -4.14 0.78 -12.15
C SER A 50 -4.39 -0.73 -12.14
N ARG A 51 -3.44 -1.55 -12.60
CA ARG A 51 -3.58 -3.02 -12.59
C ARG A 51 -3.57 -3.57 -11.17
N PHE A 52 -2.71 -3.04 -10.30
CA PHE A 52 -2.67 -3.42 -8.90
C PHE A 52 -3.98 -3.06 -8.19
N ARG A 53 -4.52 -1.87 -8.45
CA ARG A 53 -5.81 -1.44 -7.90
C ARG A 53 -6.94 -2.38 -8.30
N HIS A 54 -7.01 -2.79 -9.58
CA HIS A 54 -8.00 -3.79 -10.03
C HIS A 54 -7.82 -5.12 -9.31
N ALA A 55 -6.57 -5.61 -9.19
CA ALA A 55 -6.29 -6.85 -8.48
C ALA A 55 -6.67 -6.79 -6.99
N LEU A 56 -6.47 -5.63 -6.34
CA LEU A 56 -6.88 -5.40 -4.96
C LEU A 56 -8.41 -5.41 -4.83
N ILE A 57 -9.13 -4.76 -5.74
CA ILE A 57 -10.60 -4.79 -5.76
C ILE A 57 -11.09 -6.23 -5.90
N ASP A 58 -10.58 -6.97 -6.89
CA ASP A 58 -10.94 -8.38 -7.09
C ASP A 58 -10.63 -9.24 -5.85
N ALA A 59 -9.51 -8.97 -5.17
CA ALA A 59 -9.13 -9.68 -3.95
C ALA A 59 -10.07 -9.37 -2.78
N ILE A 60 -10.52 -8.11 -2.64
CA ILE A 60 -11.51 -7.68 -1.64
C ILE A 60 -12.88 -8.30 -1.92
N GLU A 61 -13.29 -8.38 -3.20
CA GLU A 61 -14.56 -9.00 -3.58
C GLU A 61 -14.63 -10.50 -3.27
N ARG A 62 -13.47 -11.17 -3.29
CA ARG A 62 -13.32 -12.60 -2.94
C ARG A 62 -13.22 -12.87 -1.45
N LEU A 63 -13.13 -11.84 -0.60
CA LEU A 63 -13.14 -12.04 0.84
C LEU A 63 -14.48 -12.64 1.30
N PRO A 64 -14.47 -13.49 2.33
CA PRO A 64 -15.69 -13.87 3.03
C PRO A 64 -16.51 -12.64 3.42
N GLU A 65 -17.84 -12.76 3.32
CA GLU A 65 -18.76 -11.63 3.53
C GLU A 65 -18.51 -10.89 4.85
N ARG A 66 -18.24 -11.64 5.94
CA ARG A 66 -17.92 -11.06 7.25
C ARG A 66 -16.61 -10.29 7.28
N GLU A 67 -15.59 -10.75 6.58
CA GLU A 67 -14.29 -10.07 6.48
C GLU A 67 -14.45 -8.78 5.68
N ARG A 68 -15.10 -8.85 4.51
CA ARG A 68 -15.39 -7.66 3.67
C ARG A 68 -16.22 -6.62 4.41
N LEU A 69 -17.23 -7.04 5.16
CA LEU A 69 -18.08 -6.14 5.94
C LEU A 69 -17.30 -5.42 7.05
N VAL A 70 -16.41 -6.12 7.76
CA VAL A 70 -15.53 -5.50 8.76
C VAL A 70 -14.58 -4.49 8.11
N MET A 71 -14.02 -4.83 6.95
CA MET A 71 -13.15 -3.91 6.20
C MET A 71 -13.91 -2.65 5.74
N GLY A 72 -15.14 -2.79 5.23
CA GLY A 72 -15.98 -1.66 4.82
C GLY A 72 -16.33 -0.74 6.00
N MET A 73 -16.75 -1.29 7.14
CA MET A 73 -17.00 -0.47 8.33
C MET A 73 -15.74 0.26 8.83
N TYR A 74 -14.57 -0.39 8.75
CA TYR A 74 -13.32 0.20 9.23
C TYR A 74 -12.75 1.27 8.30
N TYR A 75 -12.74 1.03 6.98
CA TYR A 75 -12.08 1.90 6.00
C TYR A 75 -13.01 2.84 5.23
N GLU A 76 -14.29 2.49 5.07
CA GLU A 76 -15.26 3.36 4.36
C GLU A 76 -16.10 4.18 5.32
N GLN A 77 -16.40 3.65 6.51
CA GLN A 77 -17.26 4.29 7.51
C GLN A 77 -16.48 4.87 8.70
N ASP A 78 -15.14 4.78 8.68
CA ASP A 78 -14.23 5.27 9.72
C ASP A 78 -14.59 4.79 11.15
N MET A 79 -15.19 3.61 11.27
CA MET A 79 -15.59 3.05 12.56
C MET A 79 -14.41 2.38 13.27
N ASN A 80 -14.33 2.56 14.59
CA ASN A 80 -13.35 1.84 15.40
C ASN A 80 -13.81 0.41 15.76
N LEU A 81 -12.88 -0.45 16.19
CA LEU A 81 -13.16 -1.88 16.48
C LEU A 81 -14.26 -2.08 17.54
N LYS A 82 -14.39 -1.15 18.49
CA LYS A 82 -15.42 -1.18 19.55
C LYS A 82 -16.81 -0.91 18.96
N GLU A 83 -16.95 0.09 18.09
CA GLU A 83 -18.20 0.42 17.39
C GLU A 83 -18.62 -0.72 16.45
N ILE A 84 -17.68 -1.26 15.69
CA ILE A 84 -17.91 -2.41 14.81
C ILE A 84 -18.37 -3.63 15.63
N GLY A 85 -17.73 -3.88 16.78
CA GLY A 85 -18.13 -4.95 17.69
C GLY A 85 -19.55 -4.77 18.22
N ALA A 86 -19.93 -3.53 18.57
CA ALA A 86 -21.29 -3.21 19.01
C ALA A 86 -22.34 -3.44 17.90
N VAL A 87 -22.05 -3.05 16.65
CA VAL A 87 -22.95 -3.27 15.51
C VAL A 87 -23.12 -4.76 15.18
N LEU A 88 -22.04 -5.54 15.25
CA LEU A 88 -22.04 -6.97 14.92
C LEU A 88 -22.39 -7.88 16.11
N GLY A 89 -22.59 -7.34 17.31
CA GLY A 89 -22.89 -8.10 18.52
C GLY A 89 -21.74 -9.03 18.96
N VAL A 90 -20.48 -8.64 18.72
CA VAL A 90 -19.29 -9.43 19.06
C VAL A 90 -18.24 -8.57 19.78
N THR A 91 -17.25 -9.22 20.41
CA THR A 91 -16.18 -8.51 21.12
C THR A 91 -15.19 -7.85 20.18
N GLU A 92 -14.52 -6.80 20.65
CA GLU A 92 -13.44 -6.11 19.92
C GLU A 92 -12.33 -7.08 19.47
N SER A 93 -11.91 -7.98 20.36
CA SER A 93 -10.91 -9.02 20.05
C SER A 93 -11.34 -9.89 18.87
N ARG A 94 -12.64 -10.20 18.76
CA ARG A 94 -13.17 -10.96 17.61
C ARG A 94 -13.09 -10.14 16.32
N ILE A 95 -13.35 -8.84 16.35
CA ILE A 95 -13.21 -7.98 15.17
C ILE A 95 -11.74 -7.86 14.74
N SER A 96 -10.83 -7.66 15.69
CA SER A 96 -9.38 -7.61 15.41
C SER A 96 -8.89 -8.89 14.72
N GLN A 97 -9.37 -10.06 15.17
CA GLN A 97 -9.06 -11.34 14.51
C GLN A 97 -9.61 -11.43 13.09
N ILE A 98 -10.85 -11.00 12.86
CA ILE A 98 -11.47 -10.99 11.53
C ILE A 98 -10.71 -10.05 10.58
N HIS A 99 -10.35 -8.85 11.05
CA HIS A 99 -9.55 -7.88 10.29
C HIS A 99 -8.16 -8.44 9.94
N SER A 100 -7.48 -9.04 10.91
CA SER A 100 -6.17 -9.67 10.69
C SER A 100 -6.24 -10.81 9.67
N GLN A 101 -7.30 -11.63 9.70
CA GLN A 101 -7.53 -12.70 8.73
C GLN A 101 -7.77 -12.14 7.32
N ALA A 102 -8.56 -11.07 7.20
CA ALA A 102 -8.80 -10.38 5.94
C ALA A 102 -7.48 -9.86 5.34
N VAL A 103 -6.67 -9.16 6.13
CA VAL A 103 -5.36 -8.65 5.71
C VAL A 103 -4.42 -9.78 5.28
N ALA A 104 -4.36 -10.87 6.04
CA ALA A 104 -3.54 -12.02 5.68
C ALA A 104 -3.96 -12.63 4.33
N ARG A 105 -5.27 -12.80 4.08
CA ARG A 105 -5.78 -13.29 2.79
C ARG A 105 -5.46 -12.35 1.64
N LEU A 106 -5.65 -11.04 1.83
CA LEU A 106 -5.32 -10.04 0.81
C LEU A 106 -3.84 -10.11 0.46
N ARG A 107 -2.95 -10.18 1.45
CA ARG A 107 -1.51 -10.35 1.24
C ARG A 107 -1.19 -11.63 0.46
N THR A 108 -1.83 -12.76 0.78
CA THR A 108 -1.62 -14.01 0.03
C THR A 108 -2.09 -13.91 -1.41
N GLN A 109 -3.25 -13.29 -1.66
CA GLN A 109 -3.79 -13.11 -3.02
C GLN A 109 -2.94 -12.14 -3.85
N LEU A 110 -2.35 -11.14 -3.21
CA LEU A 110 -1.56 -10.09 -3.86
C LEU A 110 -0.05 -10.36 -3.83
N ALA A 111 0.41 -11.49 -3.29
CA ALA A 111 1.83 -11.81 -3.14
C ALA A 111 2.61 -11.83 -4.48
N GLY A 112 1.93 -12.03 -5.62
CA GLY A 112 2.55 -11.95 -6.95
C GLY A 112 2.65 -10.55 -7.55
N TRP A 113 2.18 -9.53 -6.83
CA TRP A 113 2.21 -8.12 -7.24
C TRP A 113 3.24 -7.27 -6.47
N ILE A 114 3.75 -7.81 -5.35
CA ILE A 114 4.79 -7.21 -4.50
C ILE A 114 6.13 -7.82 -4.90
#